data_AF-A0A9E8N0R0-F1
#
_entry.id   AF-A0A9E8N0R0-F1
#
_cell.length_a   1.000
_cell.length_b   1.000
_cell.length_c   1.000
_cell.angle_alpha   90.00
_cell.angle_beta   90.00
_cell.angle_gamma   90.00
#
_symmetry.space_group_name_H-M   'P 1'
#
loop_
_entity.id
_entity.type
_entity.pdbx_description
1 polymer ?
#
loop_
_entity_poly.entity_id
_entity_poly.type
_entity_poly.pdbx_seq_one_letter_code
_entity_poly.pdbx_strand_id
1 'polypeptide(L)'
;MPTFKNGYKGWMDSIIKVKLKKNLVNQPSYNVLGLDSTNSKNVDVSLRAMIQYYETNFKKIILEPCDFETSIFEESSCRESKKDKVFKEEVIIKYRNTNIVNNLKKDTLSKIAIIYGADHFTGIKEQLLSIGYN
;
A
#
# COMPACT_ATOMS: atom_id res chain seq x y z
N MET A 1 -1.70 7.08 -14.02
CA MET A 1 -0.48 7.15 -13.19
C MET A 1 0.64 7.67 -14.06
N PRO A 2 1.39 8.71 -13.64
CA PRO A 2 2.58 9.13 -14.37
C PRO A 2 3.56 7.96 -14.39
N THR A 3 3.87 7.46 -15.57
CA THR A 3 4.87 6.43 -15.77
C THR A 3 6.23 7.13 -15.76
N PHE A 4 6.84 7.27 -14.57
CA PHE A 4 8.26 7.62 -14.51
C PHE A 4 9.02 6.62 -15.38
N LYS A 5 9.85 7.11 -16.31
CA LYS A 5 10.62 6.29 -17.27
C LYS A 5 11.43 5.16 -16.62
N ASN A 6 11.62 5.21 -15.29
CA ASN A 6 12.32 4.21 -14.46
C ASN A 6 11.58 3.87 -13.15
N GLY A 7 10.25 4.02 -13.07
CA GLY A 7 9.45 3.68 -11.89
C GLY A 7 9.87 4.43 -10.61
N TYR A 8 9.55 3.86 -9.44
CA TYR A 8 9.90 4.43 -8.14
C TYR A 8 11.41 4.59 -7.92
N LYS A 9 12.23 3.75 -8.55
CA LYS A 9 13.69 3.89 -8.51
C LYS A 9 14.13 5.22 -9.13
N GLY A 10 13.63 5.56 -10.32
CA GLY A 10 13.97 6.81 -10.99
C GLY A 10 13.58 8.05 -10.18
N TRP A 11 12.45 7.99 -9.49
CA TRP A 11 12.01 9.04 -8.57
C TRP A 11 12.93 9.14 -7.34
N MET A 12 13.24 8.03 -6.67
CA MET A 12 14.14 8.00 -5.52
C MET A 12 15.56 8.46 -5.86
N ASP A 13 16.10 8.03 -7.00
CA ASP A 13 17.43 8.44 -7.47
C ASP A 13 17.49 9.95 -7.77
N SER A 14 16.35 10.56 -8.15
CA SER A 14 16.27 12.01 -8.42
C SER A 14 16.22 12.87 -7.15
N ILE A 15 15.72 12.32 -6.04
CA ILE A 15 15.51 13.05 -4.78
C ILE A 15 16.64 12.77 -3.78
N ILE A 16 17.13 11.53 -3.73
CA ILE A 16 18.11 11.08 -2.75
C ILE A 16 19.52 11.20 -3.35
N LYS A 17 20.22 12.29 -3.02
CA LYS A 17 21.65 12.49 -3.37
C LYS A 17 22.63 11.68 -2.50
N VAL A 18 22.14 10.67 -1.78
CA VAL A 18 22.93 9.87 -0.83
C VAL A 18 23.18 8.48 -1.43
N LYS A 19 24.43 8.01 -1.35
CA LYS A 19 24.80 6.67 -1.79
C LYS A 19 24.13 5.63 -0.90
N LEU A 20 23.10 4.97 -1.44
CA LEU A 20 22.40 3.90 -0.75
C LEU A 20 23.34 2.70 -0.55
N LYS A 21 23.26 2.05 0.61
CA LYS A 21 24.07 0.85 0.94
C LYS A 21 23.75 -0.34 0.04
N LYS A 22 22.57 -0.36 -0.59
CA LYS A 22 22.09 -1.41 -1.47
C LYS A 22 21.63 -0.80 -2.78
N ASN A 23 21.88 -1.51 -3.88
CA ASN A 23 21.36 -1.12 -5.19
C ASN A 23 19.84 -1.22 -5.18
N LEU A 24 19.17 -0.14 -5.55
CA LEU A 24 17.73 -0.17 -5.78
C LEU A 24 17.44 -0.86 -7.11
N VAL A 25 16.46 -1.74 -7.07
CA VAL A 25 15.84 -2.35 -8.25
C VAL A 25 14.38 -1.93 -8.30
N ASN A 26 13.84 -1.80 -9.51
CA ASN A 26 12.41 -1.62 -9.65
C ASN A 26 11.66 -2.87 -9.21
N GLN A 27 10.45 -2.70 -8.71
CA GLN A 27 9.56 -3.82 -8.47
C GLN A 27 9.33 -4.55 -9.81
N PRO A 28 9.60 -5.87 -9.89
CA PRO A 28 9.35 -6.62 -11.12
C PRO A 28 7.87 -6.61 -11.47
N SER A 29 7.57 -6.69 -12.78
CA SER A 29 6.19 -6.91 -13.21
C SER A 29 5.65 -8.27 -12.71
N TYR A 30 4.33 -8.41 -12.61
CA TYR A 30 3.69 -9.66 -12.21
C TYR A 30 4.10 -10.84 -13.08
N ASN A 31 4.18 -10.66 -14.41
CA ASN A 31 4.61 -11.70 -15.34
C ASN A 31 6.05 -12.18 -15.06
N VAL A 32 6.96 -11.28 -14.65
CA VAL A 32 8.35 -11.64 -14.29
C VAL A 32 8.38 -12.48 -13.00
N LEU A 33 7.41 -12.30 -12.12
CA LEU A 33 7.21 -13.12 -10.92
C LEU A 33 6.41 -14.40 -11.20
N GLY A 34 6.05 -14.67 -12.46
CA GLY A 34 5.22 -15.82 -12.85
C GLY A 34 3.76 -15.71 -12.41
N LEU A 35 3.27 -14.50 -12.13
CA LEU A 35 1.91 -14.24 -11.65
C LEU A 35 1.00 -13.84 -12.81
N ASP A 36 -0.15 -14.50 -12.90
CA ASP A 36 -1.22 -14.18 -13.84
C ASP A 36 -2.61 -14.29 -13.16
N SER A 37 -3.68 -14.06 -13.92
CA SER A 37 -5.05 -14.10 -13.38
C SER A 37 -5.55 -15.50 -13.01
N THR A 38 -4.83 -16.56 -13.38
CA THR A 38 -5.19 -17.96 -13.09
C THR A 38 -4.54 -18.46 -11.81
N ASN A 39 -3.37 -17.93 -11.46
CA ASN A 39 -2.60 -18.38 -10.31
C ASN A 39 -2.44 -17.32 -9.20
N SER A 40 -2.96 -16.11 -9.41
CA SER A 40 -2.84 -15.01 -8.45
C SER A 40 -4.11 -14.17 -8.38
N LYS A 41 -4.31 -13.50 -7.25
CA LYS A 41 -5.39 -12.54 -7.03
C LYS A 41 -4.91 -11.40 -6.15
N ASN A 42 -5.38 -10.18 -6.44
CA ASN A 42 -5.18 -9.04 -5.56
C ASN A 42 -6.25 -9.06 -4.46
N VAL A 43 -5.82 -9.20 -3.20
CA VAL A 43 -6.69 -9.25 -2.01
C VAL A 43 -6.50 -8.02 -1.11
N ASP A 44 -5.87 -6.98 -1.64
CA ASP A 44 -5.72 -5.72 -0.92
C ASP A 44 -7.02 -4.91 -0.96
N VAL A 45 -7.12 -3.94 -0.06
CA VAL A 45 -8.24 -3.02 -0.04
C VAL A 45 -8.08 -1.95 -1.13
N SER A 46 -9.20 -1.52 -1.71
CA SER A 46 -9.19 -0.40 -2.65
C SER A 46 -8.99 0.93 -1.91
N LEU A 47 -8.53 1.96 -2.63
CA LEU A 47 -8.45 3.32 -2.09
C LEU A 47 -9.80 3.81 -1.55
N ARG A 48 -10.89 3.52 -2.29
CA ARG A 48 -12.25 3.84 -1.85
C ARG A 48 -12.60 3.17 -0.52
N ALA A 49 -12.26 1.89 -0.37
CA ALA A 49 -12.51 1.16 0.88
C ALA A 49 -11.69 1.75 2.05
N MET A 50 -10.43 2.16 1.80
CA MET A 50 -9.62 2.84 2.82
C MET A 50 -10.21 4.17 3.26
N ILE A 51 -10.62 5.01 2.29
CA ILE A 51 -11.29 6.29 2.55
C ILE A 51 -12.56 6.05 3.38
N GLN A 52 -13.43 5.14 2.93
CA GLN A 52 -14.67 4.83 3.63
C GLN A 52 -14.41 4.30 5.05
N TYR A 53 -13.45 3.39 5.23
CA TYR A 53 -13.09 2.87 6.54
C TYR A 53 -12.61 4.00 7.46
N TYR A 54 -11.75 4.89 6.97
CA TYR A 54 -11.24 6.00 7.74
C TYR A 54 -12.35 6.97 8.16
N GLU A 55 -13.19 7.40 7.22
CA GLU A 55 -14.27 8.35 7.49
C GLU A 55 -15.35 7.77 8.40
N THR A 56 -15.59 6.47 8.33
CA THR A 56 -16.55 5.77 9.20
C THR A 56 -16.08 5.68 10.64
N ASN A 57 -14.78 5.47 10.88
CA ASN A 57 -14.25 5.17 12.21
C ASN A 57 -13.56 6.36 12.89
N PHE A 58 -13.16 7.38 12.13
CA PHE A 58 -12.38 8.50 12.65
C PHE A 58 -13.03 9.84 12.31
N LYS A 59 -12.65 10.47 11.19
CA LYS A 59 -13.16 11.77 10.79
C LYS A 59 -13.40 11.83 9.29
N LYS A 60 -14.37 12.65 8.87
CA LYS A 60 -14.59 12.95 7.46
C LYS A 60 -13.38 13.64 6.86
N ILE A 61 -13.06 13.28 5.62
CA ILE A 61 -12.06 13.98 4.82
C ILE A 61 -12.77 15.17 4.21
N ILE A 62 -12.28 16.36 4.53
CA ILE A 62 -12.79 17.62 3.98
C ILE A 62 -11.70 18.15 3.07
N LEU A 63 -12.00 18.21 1.77
CA LEU A 63 -11.10 18.78 0.78
C LEU A 63 -11.16 20.31 0.86
N GLU A 64 -10.00 20.94 0.74
CA GLU A 64 -9.85 22.39 0.70
C GLU A 64 -9.95 22.89 -0.76
N PRO A 65 -10.24 24.18 -1.02
CA PRO A 65 -10.33 24.71 -2.38
C PRO A 65 -9.09 24.39 -3.25
N CYS A 66 -7.89 24.48 -2.64
CA CYS A 66 -6.64 24.16 -3.32
C CYS A 66 -6.55 22.69 -3.80
N ASP A 67 -7.24 21.74 -3.16
CA ASP A 67 -7.27 20.34 -3.59
C ASP A 67 -8.01 20.16 -4.92
N PHE A 68 -8.94 21.07 -5.23
CA PHE A 68 -9.71 21.06 -6.48
C PHE A 68 -9.06 21.90 -7.58
N GLU A 69 -8.38 22.98 -7.18
CA GLU A 69 -7.78 23.95 -8.09
C GLU A 69 -6.40 23.53 -8.60
N THR A 70 -5.65 22.76 -7.80
CA THR A 70 -4.32 22.29 -8.21
C THR A 70 -4.45 21.22 -9.31
N SER A 71 -3.79 21.44 -10.45
CA SER A 71 -3.65 20.43 -11.50
C SER A 71 -2.92 19.20 -10.99
N ILE A 72 -3.27 18.01 -11.50
CA ILE A 72 -2.57 16.75 -11.20
C ILE A 72 -1.09 16.72 -11.65
N PHE A 73 -0.68 17.69 -12.47
CA PHE A 73 0.69 17.85 -12.96
C PHE A 73 1.49 18.90 -12.20
N GLU A 74 0.86 19.59 -11.24
CA GLU A 74 1.44 20.66 -10.47
C GLU A 74 1.62 20.22 -9.01
N GLU A 75 2.59 20.82 -8.33
CA GLU A 75 2.76 20.61 -6.91
C GLU A 75 1.60 21.26 -6.16
N SER A 76 1.06 20.58 -5.15
CA SER A 76 -0.07 21.09 -4.37
C SER A 76 0.31 22.38 -3.66
N SER A 77 -0.52 23.41 -3.83
CA SER A 77 -0.41 24.64 -3.05
C SER A 77 -1.05 24.52 -1.66
N CYS A 78 -1.71 23.39 -1.36
CA CYS A 78 -2.31 23.15 -0.05
C CYS A 78 -1.22 23.09 1.01
N ARG A 79 -1.50 23.65 2.18
CA ARG A 79 -0.58 23.58 3.30
C ARG A 79 -0.36 22.12 3.67
N GLU A 80 0.90 21.70 3.77
CA GLU A 80 1.22 20.35 4.23
C GLU A 80 0.52 20.08 5.57
N SER A 81 -0.43 19.16 5.54
CA SER A 81 -1.08 18.69 6.76
C SER A 81 -0.09 17.82 7.55
N LYS A 82 -0.17 17.89 8.88
CA LYS A 82 0.62 17.00 9.73
C LYS A 82 0.27 15.56 9.38
N LYS A 83 1.29 14.71 9.19
CA LYS A 83 1.13 13.28 8.93
C LYS A 83 0.16 12.67 9.95
N ASP A 84 -0.98 12.20 9.46
CA ASP A 84 -1.98 11.55 10.30
C ASP A 84 -1.48 10.14 10.68
N LYS A 85 -0.97 10.03 11.91
CA LYS A 85 -0.50 8.76 12.46
C LYS A 85 -1.61 7.71 12.50
N VAL A 86 -2.84 8.12 12.80
CA VAL A 86 -3.99 7.22 12.85
C VAL A 86 -4.28 6.67 11.46
N PHE A 87 -4.25 7.51 10.44
CA PHE A 87 -4.40 7.04 9.06
C PHE A 87 -3.32 6.01 8.70
N LYS A 88 -2.06 6.27 9.05
CA LYS A 88 -0.97 5.32 8.80
C LYS A 88 -1.17 4.00 9.55
N GLU A 89 -1.38 4.04 10.86
CA GLU A 89 -1.38 2.85 11.71
C GLU A 89 -2.67 2.04 11.55
N GLU A 90 -3.83 2.68 11.61
CA GLU A 90 -5.12 1.98 11.60
C GLU A 90 -5.58 1.63 10.18
N VAL A 91 -5.36 2.53 9.21
CA VAL A 91 -5.85 2.32 7.83
C VAL A 91 -4.80 1.66 6.98
N ILE A 92 -3.62 2.29 6.84
CA ILE A 92 -2.58 1.77 5.94
C ILE A 92 -2.04 0.45 6.48
N ILE A 93 -1.73 0.31 7.77
CA ILE A 93 -1.15 -0.94 8.27
C ILE A 93 -2.25 -1.94 8.66
N LYS A 94 -3.02 -1.63 9.70
CA LYS A 94 -3.88 -2.62 10.37
C LYS A 94 -5.07 -3.09 9.53
N TYR A 95 -5.84 -2.17 8.94
CA TYR A 95 -7.00 -2.53 8.12
C TYR A 95 -6.61 -3.39 6.91
N ARG A 96 -5.52 -3.01 6.22
CA ARG A 96 -4.99 -3.77 5.07
C ARG A 96 -4.53 -5.17 5.47
N ASN A 97 -3.76 -5.29 6.55
CA ASN A 97 -3.30 -6.58 7.08
C ASN A 97 -4.48 -7.50 7.42
N THR A 98 -5.46 -6.97 8.14
CA THR A 98 -6.67 -7.72 8.53
C THR A 98 -7.47 -8.17 7.31
N ASN A 99 -7.58 -7.35 6.27
CA ASN A 99 -8.26 -7.73 5.04
C ASN A 99 -7.56 -8.92 4.34
N ILE A 100 -6.22 -8.91 4.27
CA ILE A 100 -5.43 -10.01 3.70
C ILE A 100 -5.71 -11.30 4.48
N VAL A 101 -5.56 -11.27 5.80
CA VAL A 101 -5.76 -12.46 6.66
C VAL A 101 -7.19 -12.98 6.59
N ASN A 102 -8.20 -12.11 6.53
CA ASN A 102 -9.59 -12.52 6.37
C ASN A 102 -9.87 -13.17 5.00
N ASN A 103 -9.16 -12.75 3.94
CA ASN A 103 -9.26 -13.42 2.64
C ASN A 103 -8.56 -14.79 2.67
N LEU A 104 -7.42 -14.92 3.34
CA LEU A 104 -6.71 -16.19 3.50
C LEU A 104 -7.53 -17.23 4.27
N LYS A 105 -8.23 -16.81 5.33
CA LYS A 105 -9.14 -17.70 6.09
C LYS A 105 -10.26 -18.33 5.26
N LYS A 106 -10.63 -17.68 4.14
CA LYS A 106 -11.69 -18.14 3.23
C LYS A 106 -11.13 -18.91 2.04
N ASP A 107 -9.81 -18.95 1.91
CA ASP A 107 -9.15 -19.65 0.81
C ASP A 107 -9.12 -21.16 1.08
N THR A 108 -9.18 -21.95 0.01
CA THR A 108 -9.16 -23.41 0.06
C THR A 108 -7.81 -23.99 -0.34
N LEU A 109 -6.90 -23.16 -0.86
CA LEU A 109 -5.56 -23.58 -1.26
C LEU A 109 -4.69 -23.86 -0.03
N SER A 110 -3.93 -24.95 -0.11
CA SER A 110 -3.04 -25.39 0.98
C SER A 110 -1.67 -24.70 0.98
N LYS A 111 -1.27 -24.07 -0.12
CA LYS A 111 0.01 -23.37 -0.26
C LYS A 111 -0.21 -22.02 -0.91
N ILE A 112 0.02 -20.95 -0.16
CA ILE A 112 -0.21 -19.58 -0.60
C ILE A 112 1.05 -18.76 -0.32
N ALA A 113 1.50 -17.99 -1.32
CA ALA A 113 2.53 -16.98 -1.16
C ALA A 113 1.89 -15.59 -1.06
N ILE A 114 2.33 -14.78 -0.11
CA ILE A 114 1.88 -13.39 0.06
C ILE A 114 2.99 -12.47 -0.42
N ILE A 115 2.69 -11.63 -1.41
CA ILE A 115 3.62 -10.63 -1.94
C ILE A 115 3.12 -9.25 -1.53
N TYR A 116 3.84 -8.60 -0.63
CA TYR A 116 3.38 -7.35 -0.03
C TYR A 116 4.52 -6.46 0.48
N GLY A 117 4.23 -5.20 0.81
CA GLY A 117 5.21 -4.26 1.33
C GLY A 117 5.78 -4.68 2.69
N ALA A 118 7.07 -4.42 2.92
CA ALA A 118 7.80 -4.90 4.09
C ALA A 118 7.18 -4.46 5.44
N ASP A 119 6.66 -3.24 5.52
CA ASP A 119 6.03 -2.68 6.74
C ASP A 119 4.81 -3.49 7.22
N HIS A 120 4.25 -4.34 6.38
CA HIS A 120 3.08 -5.16 6.72
C HIS A 120 3.44 -6.56 7.23
N PHE A 121 4.69 -7.00 7.03
CA PHE A 121 5.11 -8.36 7.32
C PHE A 121 4.82 -8.76 8.77
N THR A 122 5.24 -7.94 9.73
CA THR A 122 5.06 -8.21 11.17
C THR A 122 3.58 -8.39 11.51
N GLY A 123 2.73 -7.43 11.11
CA GLY A 123 1.31 -7.48 11.45
C GLY A 123 0.55 -8.62 10.76
N ILE A 124 0.88 -8.96 9.51
CA ILE A 124 0.29 -10.12 8.84
C ILE A 124 0.74 -11.41 9.53
N LYS A 125 2.04 -11.56 9.81
CA LYS A 125 2.60 -12.75 10.47
C LYS A 125 1.98 -12.98 11.83
N GLU A 126 1.88 -11.94 12.67
CA GLU A 126 1.28 -12.03 14.00
C GLU A 126 -0.19 -12.46 13.94
N GLN A 127 -0.95 -11.91 12.99
CA GLN A 127 -2.35 -12.31 12.79
C GLN A 127 -2.51 -13.74 12.26
N LEU A 128 -1.57 -14.24 11.45
CA LEU A 128 -1.58 -15.63 11.00
C LEU A 128 -1.22 -16.60 12.13
N LEU A 129 -0.22 -16.27 12.95
CA LEU A 129 0.16 -17.05 14.12
C LEU A 129 -0.99 -17.14 15.14
N SER A 130 -1.72 -16.04 15.37
CA SER A 130 -2.83 -16.02 16.32
C SER A 130 -4.03 -16.88 15.92
N ILE A 131 -4.10 -17.29 14.64
CA ILE A 131 -5.15 -18.16 14.11
C ILE A 131 -4.62 -19.56 13.76
N GLY A 132 -3.41 -19.90 14.22
CA GLY A 132 -2.86 -21.25 14.18
C GLY A 132 -2.00 -21.62 12.97
N TYR A 133 -1.59 -20.65 12.13
CA TYR A 133 -0.58 -20.92 11.09
C TYR A 133 0.81 -20.96 11.73
N ASN A 134 1.66 -21.86 11.26
CA ASN A 134 2.98 -22.16 11.81
C ASN A 134 4.03 -22.41 10.73
#